data_AF-Q39LK9-F1
#
_entry.id   AF-Q39LK9-F1
#
_cell.length_a   1.000
_cell.length_b   1.000
_cell.length_c   1.000
_cell.angle_alpha   90.00
_cell.angle_beta   90.00
_cell.angle_gamma   90.00
#
_symmetry.space_group_name_H-M   'P 1'
#
loop_
_entity.id
_entity.type
_entity.pdbx_description
1 polymer ?
#
loop_
_entity_poly.entity_id
_entity_poly.type
_entity_poly.pdbx_seq_one_letter_code
_entity_poly.pdbx_strand_id
1 'polypeptide(L)'
;MPLIYVIPEGYVGPVVALFDQRDGVEPLHAKDGLEVRVPANGIVKIKGNPKLGHSEAFPKSTVVFELEKRDGSREVLQEAINPWQDYDRNDDPHWKVGIRDAQGNLRTIAVSDRKDGFVFDDFPESDRSRVMVFWHESCQDRVFGPESDAYLAGEKSAEELHVPPCGEFVVGAFDHIRQWPEWMFLRGKGKQEKSGVRNPTYSSIQELVDEANARVARKQADAIN
;
A
#
# COMPACT_ATOMS: atom_id res chain seq x y z
N MET A 1 -5.43 -16.54 -10.93
CA MET A 1 -5.07 -15.28 -11.62
C MET A 1 -4.77 -14.24 -10.56
N PRO A 2 -3.72 -13.41 -10.76
CA PRO A 2 -3.41 -12.33 -9.83
C PRO A 2 -4.42 -11.20 -9.95
N LEU A 3 -4.51 -10.37 -8.92
CA LEU A 3 -5.16 -9.06 -8.97
C LEU A 3 -4.15 -8.02 -9.43
N ILE A 4 -4.50 -7.24 -10.46
CA ILE A 4 -3.65 -6.21 -11.05
C ILE A 4 -4.28 -4.85 -10.75
N TYR A 5 -3.58 -4.01 -9.98
CA TYR A 5 -3.94 -2.62 -9.78
C TYR A 5 -3.35 -1.77 -10.89
N VAL A 6 -4.21 -1.20 -11.74
CA VAL A 6 -3.82 -0.28 -12.81
C VAL A 6 -3.81 1.15 -12.24
N ILE A 7 -2.62 1.66 -12.00
CA ILE A 7 -2.34 2.95 -11.38
C ILE A 7 -2.13 4.00 -12.47
N PRO A 8 -2.91 5.09 -12.51
CA PRO A 8 -2.72 6.11 -13.55
C PRO A 8 -1.42 6.89 -13.34
N GLU A 9 -0.76 7.25 -14.43
CA GLU A 9 0.41 8.14 -14.40
C GLU A 9 0.11 9.46 -13.67
N GLY A 10 1.01 9.84 -12.76
CA GLY A 10 0.84 11.00 -11.87
C GLY A 10 0.04 10.73 -10.60
N TYR A 11 -0.41 9.49 -10.37
CA TYR A 11 -0.94 9.12 -9.07
C TYR A 11 0.17 9.03 -8.03
N VAL A 12 0.05 9.83 -6.98
CA VAL A 12 0.87 9.71 -5.77
C VAL A 12 0.02 9.69 -4.51
N GLY A 13 0.42 8.82 -3.58
CA GLY A 13 -0.20 8.69 -2.27
C GLY A 13 -0.77 7.30 -1.99
N PRO A 14 -1.62 7.18 -0.95
CA PRO A 14 -2.09 5.91 -0.46
C PRO A 14 -3.26 5.37 -1.27
N VAL A 15 -3.28 4.06 -1.48
CA VAL A 15 -4.37 3.32 -2.09
C VAL A 15 -4.95 2.35 -1.08
N VAL A 16 -6.26 2.17 -1.13
CA VAL A 16 -7.03 1.30 -0.25
C VAL A 16 -7.98 0.49 -1.11
N ALA A 17 -7.81 -0.82 -1.10
CA ALA A 17 -8.75 -1.74 -1.73
C ALA A 17 -9.70 -2.29 -0.67
N LEU A 18 -11.00 -2.07 -0.85
CA LEU A 18 -12.06 -2.62 -0.01
C LEU A 18 -12.77 -3.70 -0.84
N PHE A 19 -12.79 -4.93 -0.35
CA PHE A 19 -13.44 -6.07 -1.01
C PHE A 19 -14.87 -6.27 -0.48
N ASP A 20 -15.65 -7.07 -1.19
CA ASP A 20 -17.06 -7.38 -0.86
C ASP A 20 -17.97 -6.15 -0.75
N GLN A 21 -17.71 -5.12 -1.57
CA GLN A 21 -18.43 -3.84 -1.56
C GLN A 21 -19.61 -3.85 -2.53
N ARG A 22 -20.84 -3.65 -2.04
CA ARG A 22 -22.06 -3.68 -2.89
C ARG A 22 -22.01 -2.69 -4.05
N ASP A 23 -21.43 -1.51 -3.82
CA ASP A 23 -21.23 -0.44 -4.80
C ASP A 23 -19.87 -0.51 -5.51
N GLY A 24 -19.11 -1.59 -5.31
CA GLY A 24 -17.80 -1.79 -5.91
C GLY A 24 -17.84 -2.07 -7.42
N VAL A 25 -16.67 -2.03 -8.04
CA VAL A 25 -16.47 -2.47 -9.42
C VAL A 25 -16.24 -3.97 -9.47
N GLU A 26 -16.66 -4.60 -10.56
CA GLU A 26 -16.20 -5.95 -10.90
C GLU A 26 -14.82 -5.83 -11.55
N PRO A 27 -13.82 -6.61 -11.10
CA PRO A 27 -12.53 -6.66 -11.77
C PRO A 27 -12.68 -7.08 -13.24
N LEU A 28 -11.95 -6.41 -14.13
CA LEU A 28 -11.93 -6.75 -15.56
C LEU A 28 -11.04 -7.98 -15.77
N HIS A 29 -11.55 -8.98 -16.48
CA HIS A 29 -10.74 -10.13 -16.85
C HIS A 29 -9.79 -9.77 -17.98
N ALA A 30 -8.49 -9.72 -17.67
CA ALA A 30 -7.43 -9.54 -18.64
C ALA A 30 -6.64 -10.83 -18.83
N LYS A 31 -5.71 -10.81 -19.79
CA LYS A 31 -4.87 -11.98 -20.14
C LYS A 31 -4.08 -12.48 -18.92
N ASP A 32 -3.49 -11.56 -18.18
CA ASP A 32 -2.49 -11.89 -17.15
C ASP A 32 -3.05 -11.80 -15.71
N GLY A 33 -4.30 -11.36 -15.54
CA GLY A 33 -4.91 -11.17 -14.23
C GLY A 33 -6.32 -10.57 -14.25
N LEU A 34 -6.84 -10.30 -13.06
CA LEU A 34 -8.05 -9.52 -12.81
C LEU A 34 -7.63 -8.06 -12.60
N GLU A 35 -8.09 -7.14 -13.43
CA GLU A 35 -7.67 -5.74 -13.38
C GLU A 35 -8.69 -4.86 -12.64
N VAL A 36 -8.17 -3.98 -11.80
CA VAL A 36 -8.94 -2.89 -11.18
C VAL A 36 -8.15 -1.58 -11.32
N ARG A 37 -8.82 -0.52 -11.77
CA ARG A 37 -8.17 0.78 -11.96
C ARG A 37 -8.22 1.58 -10.66
N VAL A 38 -7.09 2.15 -10.27
CA VAL A 38 -6.98 3.01 -9.08
C VAL A 38 -7.63 4.36 -9.39
N PRO A 39 -8.66 4.78 -8.64
CA PRO A 39 -9.29 6.09 -8.84
C PRO A 39 -8.39 7.21 -8.28
N ALA A 40 -8.69 8.45 -8.67
CA ALA A 40 -7.89 9.62 -8.28
C ALA A 40 -7.74 9.81 -6.76
N ASN A 41 -8.73 9.36 -5.97
CA ASN A 41 -8.70 9.40 -4.51
C ASN A 41 -8.05 8.18 -3.86
N GLY A 42 -7.67 7.15 -4.63
CA GLY A 42 -7.03 5.96 -4.11
C GLY A 42 -7.95 4.94 -3.43
N ILE A 43 -9.27 5.15 -3.38
CA ILE A 43 -10.18 4.17 -2.75
C ILE A 43 -10.79 3.26 -3.82
N VAL A 44 -10.28 2.03 -3.91
CA VAL A 44 -10.75 0.99 -4.83
C VAL A 44 -11.80 0.15 -4.11
N LYS A 45 -13.08 0.26 -4.47
CA LYS A 45 -14.14 -0.63 -3.98
C LYS A 45 -14.34 -1.78 -4.96
N ILE A 46 -14.28 -3.02 -4.50
CA ILE A 46 -14.37 -4.25 -5.31
C ILE A 46 -15.56 -5.06 -4.84
N LYS A 47 -16.40 -5.52 -5.77
CA LYS A 47 -17.69 -6.19 -5.45
C LYS A 47 -17.58 -7.52 -4.75
N GLY A 48 -16.49 -8.25 -4.95
CA GLY A 48 -16.24 -9.51 -4.29
C GLY A 48 -14.80 -9.60 -3.78
N ASN A 49 -14.49 -10.72 -3.15
CA ASN A 49 -13.16 -11.08 -2.69
C ASN A 49 -12.66 -12.30 -3.47
N PRO A 50 -12.12 -12.11 -4.70
CA PRO A 50 -11.70 -13.22 -5.54
C PRO A 50 -10.54 -13.98 -4.90
N LYS A 51 -10.58 -15.31 -4.97
CA LYS A 51 -9.43 -16.14 -4.60
C LYS A 51 -8.29 -15.88 -5.60
N LEU A 52 -7.28 -15.17 -5.14
CA LEU A 52 -6.13 -14.81 -5.96
C LEU A 52 -5.21 -16.00 -6.18
N GLY A 53 -4.53 -16.01 -7.32
CA GLY A 53 -3.51 -17.01 -7.65
C GLY A 53 -2.49 -16.41 -8.62
N HIS A 54 -1.69 -17.26 -9.26
CA HIS A 54 -0.64 -16.82 -10.17
C HIS A 54 -1.09 -16.85 -11.64
N SER A 55 -0.26 -16.29 -12.52
CA SER A 55 -0.38 -16.41 -13.98
C SER A 55 0.99 -16.73 -14.58
N GLU A 56 1.05 -17.03 -15.88
CA GLU A 56 2.32 -17.28 -16.58
C GLU A 56 3.24 -16.04 -16.56
N ALA A 57 2.66 -14.84 -16.73
CA ALA A 57 3.40 -13.58 -16.64
C ALA A 57 3.88 -13.28 -15.21
N PHE A 58 3.14 -13.72 -14.19
CA PHE A 58 3.39 -13.43 -12.78
C PHE A 58 3.37 -14.71 -11.94
N PRO A 59 4.41 -15.56 -12.04
CA PRO A 59 4.41 -16.91 -11.47
C PRO A 59 4.51 -16.95 -9.94
N LYS A 60 4.94 -15.85 -9.30
CA LYS A 60 5.14 -15.77 -7.84
C LYS A 60 4.32 -14.68 -7.16
N SER A 61 3.54 -13.91 -7.92
CA SER A 61 2.78 -12.77 -7.41
C SER A 61 1.29 -13.04 -7.55
N THR A 62 0.53 -12.84 -6.47
CA THR A 62 -0.94 -12.87 -6.49
C THR A 62 -1.55 -11.47 -6.59
N VAL A 63 -0.73 -10.44 -6.35
CA VAL A 63 -1.04 -9.02 -6.51
C VAL A 63 0.07 -8.39 -7.34
N VAL A 64 -0.30 -7.57 -8.32
CA VAL A 64 0.59 -6.90 -9.24
C VAL A 64 0.16 -5.43 -9.36
N PHE A 65 1.13 -4.55 -9.56
CA PHE A 65 0.90 -3.11 -9.67
C PHE A 65 1.45 -2.63 -11.01
N GLU A 66 0.60 -2.04 -11.83
CA GLU A 66 0.97 -1.54 -13.16
C GLU A 66 0.74 -0.03 -13.21
N LEU A 67 1.78 0.72 -13.55
CA LEU A 67 1.67 2.14 -13.88
C LEU A 67 1.26 2.29 -15.34
N GLU A 68 0.08 2.85 -15.58
CA GLU A 68 -0.43 3.17 -16.91
C GLU A 68 -0.01 4.58 -17.32
N LYS A 69 0.87 4.66 -18.31
CA LYS A 69 1.39 5.90 -18.90
C LYS A 69 0.33 6.57 -19.77
N ARG A 70 0.46 7.88 -20.01
CA ARG A 70 -0.46 8.65 -20.88
C ARG A 70 -0.60 8.09 -22.30
N ASP A 71 0.42 7.39 -22.81
CA ASP A 71 0.39 6.73 -24.12
C ASP A 71 -0.34 5.38 -24.12
N GLY A 72 -0.85 4.95 -22.97
CA GLY A 72 -1.53 3.66 -22.77
C GLY A 72 -0.58 2.49 -22.53
N SER A 73 0.74 2.69 -22.57
CA SER A 73 1.70 1.66 -22.17
C SER A 73 1.66 1.43 -20.66
N ARG A 74 1.99 0.21 -20.23
CA ARG A 74 2.01 -0.16 -18.82
C ARG A 74 3.40 -0.61 -18.39
N GLU A 75 3.79 -0.19 -17.20
CA GLU A 75 5.03 -0.58 -16.55
C GLU A 75 4.72 -1.27 -15.22
N VAL A 76 5.24 -2.48 -15.01
CA VAL A 76 5.06 -3.16 -13.73
C VAL A 76 5.94 -2.50 -12.68
N LEU A 77 5.32 -2.01 -11.61
CA LEU A 77 6.01 -1.37 -10.50
C LEU A 77 6.66 -2.40 -9.59
N GLN A 78 7.78 -2.00 -9.00
CA GLN A 78 8.44 -2.77 -7.94
C GLN A 78 7.86 -2.41 -6.57
N GLU A 79 7.98 -3.35 -5.64
CA GLU A 79 7.47 -3.21 -4.28
C GLU A 79 8.63 -3.07 -3.30
N ALA A 80 8.65 -2.00 -2.53
CA ALA A 80 9.48 -1.81 -1.37
C ALA A 80 8.91 -2.60 -0.19
N ILE A 81 9.71 -3.53 0.34
CA ILE A 81 9.32 -4.43 1.41
C ILE A 81 9.68 -3.80 2.74
N ASN A 82 8.70 -3.82 3.66
CA ASN A 82 8.85 -3.34 5.02
C ASN A 82 10.07 -3.96 5.70
N PRO A 83 10.68 -3.27 6.67
CA PRO A 83 11.91 -3.72 7.32
C PRO A 83 11.68 -5.02 8.07
N TRP A 84 12.66 -5.92 8.02
CA TRP A 84 12.67 -7.12 8.84
C TRP A 84 14.06 -7.37 9.42
N GLN A 85 14.11 -8.21 10.45
CA GLN A 85 15.36 -8.68 11.05
C GLN A 85 15.67 -10.09 10.56
N ASP A 86 16.91 -10.28 10.12
CA ASP A 86 17.50 -11.61 10.01
C ASP A 86 18.52 -11.79 11.14
N TYR A 87 18.64 -13.01 11.63
CA TYR A 87 19.61 -13.38 12.66
C TYR A 87 20.76 -14.12 12.01
N ASP A 88 22.00 -13.76 12.36
CA ASP A 88 23.16 -14.50 11.89
C ASP A 88 23.41 -15.77 12.73
N ARG A 89 24.54 -16.44 12.50
CA ARG A 89 24.87 -17.70 13.19
C ARG A 89 25.12 -17.53 14.70
N ASN A 90 25.33 -16.31 15.17
CA ASN A 90 25.55 -15.96 16.57
C ASN A 90 24.30 -15.37 17.23
N ASP A 91 23.16 -15.37 16.54
CA ASP A 91 21.90 -14.75 17.00
C ASP A 91 21.97 -13.21 17.07
N ASP A 92 22.91 -12.59 16.35
CA ASP A 92 22.98 -11.14 16.24
C ASP A 92 21.96 -10.64 15.20
N PRO A 93 21.08 -9.66 15.53
CA PRO A 93 20.04 -9.18 14.64
C PRO A 93 20.58 -8.16 13.62
N HIS A 94 20.26 -8.37 12.35
CA HIS A 94 20.61 -7.47 11.24
C HIS A 94 19.35 -6.99 10.53
N TRP A 95 19.11 -5.68 10.56
CA TRP A 95 17.97 -5.08 9.88
C TRP A 95 18.20 -5.02 8.37
N LYS A 96 17.16 -5.36 7.62
CA LYS A 96 17.14 -5.33 6.16
C LYS A 96 15.85 -4.72 5.66
N VAL A 97 15.94 -4.15 4.48
CA VAL A 97 14.81 -3.79 3.62
C VAL A 97 14.96 -4.49 2.29
N GLY A 98 13.91 -4.49 1.48
CA GLY A 98 13.91 -5.23 0.24
C GLY A 98 13.18 -4.52 -0.88
N ILE A 99 13.53 -4.89 -2.11
CA ILE A 99 12.81 -4.50 -3.32
C ILE A 99 12.42 -5.78 -4.04
N ARG A 100 11.12 -5.99 -4.22
CA ARG A 100 10.56 -7.14 -4.93
C ARG A 100 10.18 -6.74 -6.35
N ASP A 101 10.62 -7.53 -7.32
CA ASP A 101 10.25 -7.35 -8.71
C ASP A 101 8.92 -8.06 -9.07
N ALA A 102 8.47 -7.85 -10.30
CA ALA A 102 7.23 -8.44 -10.84
C ALA A 102 7.23 -9.98 -10.85
N GLN A 103 8.41 -10.59 -10.93
CA GLN A 103 8.61 -12.04 -10.93
C GLN A 103 8.72 -12.60 -9.50
N GLY A 104 8.58 -11.75 -8.48
CA GLY A 104 8.65 -12.10 -7.07
C GLY A 104 10.07 -12.34 -6.56
N ASN A 105 11.10 -11.87 -7.28
CA ASN A 105 12.47 -11.94 -6.78
C ASN A 105 12.71 -10.76 -5.82
N LEU A 106 13.23 -11.08 -4.64
CA LEU A 106 13.54 -10.11 -3.61
C LEU A 106 15.04 -9.76 -3.66
N ARG A 107 15.34 -8.49 -3.94
CA ARG A 107 16.67 -7.92 -3.70
C ARG A 107 16.70 -7.34 -2.29
N THR A 108 17.56 -7.88 -1.44
CA THR A 108 17.75 -7.41 -0.07
C THR A 108 18.80 -6.30 -0.01
N ILE A 109 18.58 -5.33 0.87
CA ILE A 109 19.44 -4.18 1.11
C ILE A 109 19.64 -4.11 2.62
N ALA A 110 20.90 -4.12 3.07
CA ALA A 110 21.21 -3.97 4.48
C ALA A 110 20.87 -2.55 4.94
N VAL A 111 20.19 -2.44 6.08
CA VAL A 111 19.93 -1.15 6.73
C VAL A 111 21.17 -0.79 7.53
N SER A 112 21.60 0.47 7.45
CA SER A 112 22.72 0.94 8.26
C SER A 112 22.30 1.01 9.73
N ASP A 113 23.21 0.75 10.67
CA ASP A 113 22.94 0.79 12.12
C ASP A 113 22.58 2.20 12.66
N ARG A 114 22.27 3.15 11.78
CA ARG A 114 21.88 4.51 12.12
C ARG A 114 20.46 4.50 12.68
N LYS A 115 20.35 4.74 13.99
CA LYS A 115 19.05 4.91 14.68
C LYS A 115 18.23 6.08 14.11
N ASP A 116 18.91 7.03 13.46
CA ASP A 116 18.33 8.25 12.92
C ASP A 116 18.18 8.17 11.39
N GLY A 117 17.11 7.52 10.91
CA GLY A 117 16.75 7.55 9.49
C GLY A 117 15.41 6.87 9.18
N PHE A 118 14.67 7.34 8.18
CA PHE A 118 13.54 6.60 7.64
C PHE A 118 14.06 5.26 7.12
N VAL A 119 13.33 4.16 7.30
CA VAL A 119 13.92 2.83 7.09
C VAL A 119 14.33 2.53 5.64
N PHE A 120 13.83 3.31 4.69
CA PHE A 120 14.20 3.25 3.28
C PHE A 120 15.30 4.25 2.89
N ASP A 121 15.90 4.98 3.85
CA ASP A 121 17.03 5.89 3.62
C ASP A 121 18.29 5.15 3.14
N ASP A 122 18.35 3.82 3.29
CA ASP A 122 19.45 2.99 2.79
C ASP A 122 19.21 2.43 1.38
N PHE A 123 18.10 2.80 0.73
CA PHE A 123 17.88 2.43 -0.67
C PHE A 123 18.99 3.00 -1.56
N PRO A 124 19.51 2.23 -2.53
CA PRO A 124 20.44 2.75 -3.53
C PRO A 124 19.87 3.96 -4.24
N GLU A 125 20.72 4.93 -4.58
CA GLU A 125 20.32 6.18 -5.24
C GLU A 125 19.46 5.95 -6.48
N SER A 126 19.79 4.92 -7.28
CA SER A 126 19.05 4.52 -8.48
C SER A 126 17.59 4.12 -8.22
N ASP A 127 17.26 3.72 -7.00
CA ASP A 127 15.90 3.31 -6.62
C ASP A 127 15.10 4.46 -5.99
N ARG A 128 15.76 5.48 -5.44
CA ARG A 128 15.08 6.52 -4.66
C ARG A 128 14.16 7.42 -5.49
N SER A 129 14.51 7.64 -6.76
CA SER A 129 13.73 8.45 -7.69
C SER A 129 12.68 7.66 -8.46
N ARG A 130 12.65 6.33 -8.31
CA ARG A 130 11.72 5.47 -9.06
C ARG A 130 10.38 5.42 -8.36
N VAL A 131 9.30 5.47 -9.15
CA VAL A 131 7.95 5.23 -8.63
C VAL A 131 7.86 3.75 -8.27
N MET A 132 7.44 3.47 -7.03
CA MET A 132 7.33 2.14 -6.47
C MET A 132 6.11 2.05 -5.57
N VAL A 133 5.82 0.83 -5.14
CA VAL A 133 4.80 0.52 -4.15
C VAL A 133 5.46 0.34 -2.79
N PHE A 134 4.94 0.99 -1.76
CA PHE A 134 5.45 0.92 -0.38
C PHE A 134 4.32 0.48 0.56
N TRP A 135 4.68 -0.13 1.70
CA TRP A 135 3.74 -0.52 2.77
C TRP A 135 2.53 -1.30 2.26
N HIS A 136 2.75 -2.25 1.34
CA HIS A 136 1.69 -3.10 0.83
C HIS A 136 1.33 -4.18 1.85
N GLU A 137 0.19 -4.01 2.51
CA GLU A 137 -0.28 -4.85 3.61
C GLU A 137 -1.80 -4.94 3.63
N SER A 138 -2.35 -5.75 4.54
CA SER A 138 -3.78 -5.71 4.83
C SER A 138 -4.13 -4.44 5.60
N CYS A 139 -5.31 -3.86 5.37
CA CYS A 139 -5.75 -2.67 6.11
C CYS A 139 -6.58 -3.01 7.36
N GLN A 140 -6.36 -4.20 7.95
CA GLN A 140 -7.18 -4.78 9.03
C GLN A 140 -7.35 -3.87 10.24
N ASP A 141 -6.39 -2.97 10.50
CA ASP A 141 -6.48 -2.00 11.60
C ASP A 141 -7.53 -0.90 11.39
N ARG A 142 -8.14 -0.84 10.20
CA ARG A 142 -9.26 0.07 9.94
C ARG A 142 -10.54 -0.53 10.43
N VAL A 143 -10.95 -0.03 11.58
CA VAL A 143 -12.33 -0.19 12.02
C VAL A 143 -13.20 0.75 11.20
N PHE A 144 -14.43 0.30 10.86
CA PHE A 144 -15.47 1.09 10.19
C PHE A 144 -16.74 1.05 11.04
N GLY A 145 -16.65 1.60 12.26
CA GLY A 145 -17.72 1.55 13.25
C GLY A 145 -17.32 2.15 14.60
N PRO A 146 -18.28 2.36 15.52
CA PRO A 146 -18.03 3.06 16.77
C PRO A 146 -17.19 2.26 17.78
N GLU A 147 -16.99 0.96 17.56
CA GLU A 147 -16.40 0.02 18.53
C GLU A 147 -14.88 -0.16 18.35
N SER A 148 -14.20 0.89 17.93
CA SER A 148 -12.76 0.82 17.65
C SER A 148 -11.91 0.48 18.87
N ASP A 149 -12.29 0.92 20.07
CA ASP A 149 -11.57 0.59 21.30
C ASP A 149 -11.63 -0.91 21.63
N ALA A 150 -12.78 -1.55 21.43
CA ALA A 150 -12.96 -2.99 21.63
C ALA A 150 -12.15 -3.81 20.63
N TYR A 151 -12.07 -3.37 19.37
CA TYR A 151 -11.19 -3.98 18.37
C TYR A 151 -9.72 -3.91 18.79
N LEU A 152 -9.26 -2.72 19.18
CA LEU A 152 -7.86 -2.48 19.56
C LEU A 152 -7.48 -3.19 20.87
N ALA A 153 -8.44 -3.47 21.74
CA ALA A 153 -8.26 -4.28 22.94
C ALA A 153 -8.28 -5.80 22.67
N GLY A 154 -8.60 -6.21 21.43
CA GLY A 154 -8.77 -7.63 21.07
C GLY A 154 -10.06 -8.26 21.60
N GLU A 155 -11.00 -7.43 22.06
CA GLU A 155 -12.31 -7.87 22.58
C GLU A 155 -13.28 -8.23 21.45
N LYS A 156 -13.10 -7.62 20.27
CA LYS A 156 -13.87 -7.90 19.06
C LYS A 156 -12.97 -8.13 17.86
N SER A 157 -13.32 -9.08 17.02
CA SER A 157 -12.67 -9.37 15.75
C SER A 157 -13.17 -8.45 14.62
N ALA A 158 -12.41 -8.40 13.53
CA ALA A 158 -12.80 -7.70 12.31
C ALA A 158 -14.12 -8.26 11.73
N GLU A 159 -14.36 -9.56 11.86
CA GLU A 159 -15.58 -10.22 11.41
C GLU A 159 -16.82 -9.77 12.22
N GLU A 160 -16.69 -9.72 13.55
CA GLU A 160 -17.75 -9.23 14.45
C GLU A 160 -18.10 -7.76 14.22
N LEU A 161 -17.13 -6.97 13.77
CA LEU A 161 -17.30 -5.55 13.44
C LEU A 161 -17.66 -5.32 11.98
N HIS A 162 -17.84 -6.38 11.19
CA HIS A 162 -18.12 -6.30 9.76
C HIS A 162 -17.13 -5.42 8.99
N VAL A 163 -15.86 -5.43 9.41
CA VAL A 163 -14.78 -4.77 8.70
C VAL A 163 -14.58 -5.54 7.39
N PRO A 164 -14.72 -4.89 6.22
CA PRO A 164 -14.53 -5.57 4.96
C PRO A 164 -13.07 -6.04 4.83
N PRO A 165 -12.83 -7.18 4.17
CA PRO A 165 -11.48 -7.53 3.78
C PRO A 165 -10.88 -6.38 2.97
N CYS A 166 -9.62 -6.06 3.23
CA CYS A 166 -9.00 -4.91 2.57
C CYS A 166 -7.48 -5.02 2.48
N GLY A 167 -6.94 -4.34 1.46
CA GLY A 167 -5.52 -4.12 1.26
C GLY A 167 -5.21 -2.64 1.21
N GLU A 168 -4.00 -2.28 1.55
CA GLU A 168 -3.49 -0.92 1.40
C GLU A 168 -2.06 -0.93 0.88
N PHE A 169 -1.67 0.16 0.23
CA PHE A 169 -0.32 0.41 -0.23
C PHE A 169 -0.14 1.91 -0.53
N VAL A 170 1.09 2.35 -0.72
CA VAL A 170 1.42 3.73 -1.12
C VAL A 170 2.16 3.70 -2.44
N VAL A 171 1.78 4.58 -3.36
CA VAL A 171 2.46 4.78 -4.64
C VAL A 171 3.24 6.09 -4.59
N GLY A 172 4.52 6.05 -4.91
CA GLY A 172 5.33 7.26 -5.06
C GLY A 172 6.81 6.95 -5.29
N ALA A 173 7.64 8.00 -5.37
CA ALA A 173 9.09 7.86 -5.34
C ALA A 173 9.61 8.17 -3.94
N PHE A 174 10.58 7.40 -3.45
CA PHE A 174 11.08 7.53 -2.08
C PHE A 174 11.55 8.96 -1.73
N ASP A 175 12.33 9.57 -2.62
CA ASP A 175 12.86 10.92 -2.42
C ASP A 175 11.78 12.00 -2.31
N HIS A 176 10.58 11.74 -2.84
CA HIS A 176 9.43 12.61 -2.72
C HIS A 176 8.61 12.27 -1.47
N ILE A 177 8.39 10.98 -1.21
CA ILE A 177 7.65 10.47 -0.04
C ILE A 177 8.24 11.03 1.25
N ARG A 178 9.58 11.08 1.40
CA ARG A 178 10.23 11.62 2.60
C ARG A 178 9.92 13.10 2.86
N GLN A 179 9.48 13.83 1.84
CA GLN A 179 9.16 15.26 1.92
C GLN A 179 7.67 15.48 2.10
N TRP A 180 6.83 14.46 1.91
CA TRP A 180 5.40 14.61 2.04
C TRP A 180 4.99 15.04 3.45
N PRO A 181 3.98 15.92 3.53
CA PRO A 181 3.37 16.25 4.81
C PRO A 181 2.64 15.03 5.37
N GLU A 182 2.48 14.97 6.69
CA GLU A 182 1.91 13.82 7.38
C GLU A 182 0.51 13.42 6.89
N TRP A 183 -0.30 14.39 6.47
CA TRP A 183 -1.65 14.13 5.97
C TRP A 183 -1.67 13.34 4.64
N MET A 184 -0.54 13.23 3.93
CA MET A 184 -0.43 12.40 2.73
C MET A 184 -0.52 10.91 3.05
N PHE A 185 -0.16 10.50 4.26
CA PHE A 185 -0.18 9.10 4.67
C PHE A 185 -1.53 8.71 5.25
N LEU A 186 -1.90 7.44 5.12
CA LEU A 186 -2.86 6.84 6.03
C LEU A 186 -2.06 6.66 7.32
N ARG A 187 -2.50 7.24 8.44
CA ARG A 187 -1.66 7.37 9.65
C ARG A 187 -1.04 6.04 10.04
N GLY A 188 0.14 6.05 10.64
CA GLY A 188 0.86 4.84 11.08
C GLY A 188 1.78 4.19 10.05
N LYS A 189 1.91 4.78 8.86
CA LYS A 189 2.97 4.43 7.87
C LYS A 189 4.03 5.52 7.77
N GLY A 190 5.28 5.13 7.56
CA GLY A 190 6.38 6.06 7.30
C GLY A 190 6.86 6.84 8.54
N LYS A 191 6.88 8.18 8.49
CA LYS A 191 7.53 9.01 9.55
C LYS A 191 6.89 8.78 10.92
N GLN A 192 5.63 8.36 10.90
CA GLN A 192 4.78 8.15 12.05
C GLN A 192 4.99 6.80 12.76
N GLU A 193 5.59 5.79 12.11
CA GLU A 193 5.98 4.52 12.76
C GLU A 193 6.99 4.78 13.88
N LYS A 194 7.93 5.71 13.65
CA LYS A 194 8.89 6.16 14.67
C LYS A 194 8.25 6.94 15.81
N SER A 195 7.11 7.55 15.57
CA SER A 195 6.40 8.37 16.54
C SER A 195 5.36 7.59 17.34
N GLY A 196 5.23 6.27 17.12
CA GLY A 196 4.25 5.42 17.82
C GLY A 196 2.80 5.80 17.54
N VAL A 197 2.54 6.48 16.41
CA VAL A 197 1.19 6.92 16.04
C VAL A 197 0.44 5.75 15.41
N ARG A 198 -0.73 5.43 15.97
CA ARG A 198 -1.58 4.33 15.49
C ARG A 198 -2.23 4.65 14.14
N ASN A 199 -2.58 3.59 13.42
CA ASN A 199 -3.43 3.67 12.24
C ASN A 199 -4.77 4.36 12.57
N PRO A 200 -5.31 5.20 11.67
CA PRO A 200 -6.56 5.89 11.92
C PRO A 200 -7.71 4.89 11.81
N THR A 201 -8.61 4.93 12.79
CA THR A 201 -9.89 4.22 12.74
C THR A 201 -10.93 5.15 12.14
N TYR A 202 -11.84 4.59 11.34
CA TYR A 202 -12.92 5.33 10.73
C TYR A 202 -14.25 4.85 11.32
N SER A 203 -15.24 5.72 11.41
CA SER A 203 -16.57 5.33 11.85
C SER A 203 -17.37 4.69 10.71
N SER A 204 -16.96 4.90 9.46
CA SER A 204 -17.60 4.31 8.28
C SER A 204 -16.68 4.31 7.06
N ILE A 205 -17.01 3.48 6.05
CA ILE A 205 -16.35 3.51 4.75
C ILE A 205 -16.52 4.88 4.07
N GLN A 206 -17.68 5.54 4.27
CA GLN A 206 -17.93 6.86 3.69
C GLN A 206 -16.97 7.91 4.25
N GLU A 207 -16.71 7.89 5.56
CA GLU A 207 -15.74 8.79 6.19
C GLU A 207 -14.34 8.61 5.61
N LEU A 208 -13.91 7.36 5.38
CA LEU A 208 -12.64 7.08 4.68
C LEU A 208 -12.63 7.66 3.25
N VAL A 209 -13.74 7.53 2.52
CA VAL A 209 -13.86 8.10 1.16
C VAL A 209 -13.80 9.62 1.20
N ASP A 210 -14.46 10.26 2.16
CA ASP A 210 -14.48 11.72 2.31
C ASP A 210 -13.09 12.25 2.66
N GLU A 211 -12.37 11.60 3.58
CA GLU A 211 -10.98 11.91 3.91
C GLU A 211 -10.06 11.74 2.67
N ALA A 212 -10.27 10.70 1.88
CA ALA A 212 -9.53 10.48 0.64
C ALA A 212 -9.81 11.56 -0.42
N ASN A 213 -11.06 11.99 -0.57
CA ASN A 213 -11.43 13.09 -1.47
C ASN A 213 -10.84 14.42 -0.99
N ALA A 214 -10.88 14.70 0.31
CA ALA A 214 -10.26 15.88 0.90
C ALA A 214 -8.74 15.90 0.65
N ARG A 215 -8.08 14.73 0.72
CA ARG A 215 -6.66 14.57 0.38
C ARG A 215 -6.38 14.94 -1.08
N VAL A 216 -7.23 14.53 -2.03
CA VAL A 216 -7.08 14.92 -3.45
C VAL A 216 -7.13 16.44 -3.61
N ALA A 217 -8.10 17.10 -2.99
CA ALA A 217 -8.22 18.56 -3.05
C ALA A 217 -7.00 19.27 -2.44
N ARG A 218 -6.48 18.76 -1.31
CA ARG A 218 -5.26 19.30 -0.67
C ARG A 218 -4.01 19.10 -1.54
N LYS A 219 -3.83 17.92 -2.15
CA LYS A 219 -2.72 17.67 -3.09
C LYS A 219 -2.69 18.67 -4.23
N GLN A 220 -3.86 19.00 -4.78
CA GLN A 220 -3.97 20.00 -5.85
C GLN A 220 -3.60 21.41 -5.37
N ALA A 221 -4.04 21.79 -4.16
CA ALA A 221 -3.72 23.10 -3.57
C ALA A 221 -2.21 23.25 -3.28
N ASP A 222 -1.57 22.17 -2.81
CA ASP A 222 -0.15 22.16 -2.42
C ASP A 222 0.79 21.77 -3.57
N ALA A 223 0.25 21.57 -4.79
CA ALA A 223 0.98 21.15 -5.98
C ALA A 223 1.81 19.85 -5.80
N ILE A 224 1.27 18.89 -5.04
CA ILE A 224 1.87 17.57 -4.83
C ILE A 224 1.41 16.64 -5.96
N ASN A 225 2.34 16.27 -6.84
CA ASN A 225 2.15 15.37 -7.98
C ASN A 225 3.08 14.14 -7.91
#